data_AF-A0A368G145-F1
#
_entry.id   AF-A0A368G145-F1
#
_cell.length_a   1.000
_cell.length_b   1.000
_cell.length_c   1.000
_cell.angle_alpha   90.00
_cell.angle_beta   90.00
_cell.angle_gamma   90.00
#
_symmetry.space_group_name_H-M   'P 1'
#
loop_
_entity.id
_entity.type
_entity.pdbx_description
1 polymer ?
#
loop_
_entity_poly.entity_id
_entity_poly.type
_entity_poly.pdbx_seq_one_letter_code
_entity_poly.pdbx_strand_id
1 'polypeptide(L)'
;LRYLFPDLCPSSYDVTSSEPVRRKFLDLSNKYRSQVAQGKIRMGNGRMTPEAASMTRLEYSCEMETSANRIAYLCNDSDSNTQDVVEIRKILRNRTINPVAAAEQKYAVIPEQEICLQGSVFF
;
A
#
# COMPACT_ATOMS: atom_id res chain seq x y z
N LEU A 1 -15.92 -18.81 -17.59
CA LEU A 1 -14.46 -19.04 -17.68
C LEU A 1 -13.76 -17.95 -16.87
N ARG A 2 -13.29 -18.23 -15.65
CA ARG A 2 -12.45 -17.27 -14.93
C ARG A 2 -11.03 -17.41 -15.47
N TYR A 3 -10.55 -16.40 -16.18
CA TYR A 3 -9.10 -16.15 -16.25
C TYR A 3 -8.67 -15.72 -14.85
N LEU A 4 -8.31 -16.71 -14.02
CA LEU A 4 -7.69 -16.48 -12.71
C LEU A 4 -6.31 -15.91 -13.00
N PHE A 5 -6.12 -14.62 -12.71
CA PHE A 5 -4.81 -14.01 -12.72
C PHE A 5 -3.89 -14.81 -11.79
N PRO A 6 -2.63 -15.09 -12.19
CA PRO A 6 -1.70 -15.81 -11.34
C PRO A 6 -1.46 -15.03 -10.04
N ASP A 7 -1.34 -15.76 -8.94
CA ASP A 7 -1.13 -15.17 -7.62
C ASP A 7 0.16 -14.33 -7.59
N LEU A 8 0.11 -13.18 -6.91
CA LEU A 8 1.23 -12.24 -6.86
C LEU A 8 2.39 -12.77 -6.01
N CYS A 9 2.10 -13.56 -4.98
CA CYS A 9 3.10 -14.24 -4.15
C CYS A 9 2.60 -15.63 -3.72
N PRO A 10 3.50 -16.64 -3.61
CA PRO A 10 3.12 -18.06 -3.51
C PRO A 10 2.49 -18.48 -2.17
N SER A 11 2.65 -17.69 -1.11
CA SER A 11 2.13 -17.98 0.24
C SER A 11 1.56 -16.74 0.89
N SER A 12 0.40 -16.84 1.54
CA SER A 12 -0.12 -15.81 2.44
C SER A 12 0.29 -16.10 3.89
N TYR A 13 0.67 -15.07 4.65
CA TYR A 13 0.91 -15.17 6.09
C TYR A 13 -0.41 -15.27 6.86
N ASP A 14 -1.39 -14.45 6.47
CA ASP A 14 -2.73 -14.40 7.05
C ASP A 14 -3.73 -13.75 6.05
N VAL A 15 -4.92 -13.36 6.53
CA VAL A 15 -5.97 -12.72 5.72
C VAL A 15 -5.55 -11.39 5.09
N THR A 16 -4.55 -10.69 5.64
CA THR A 16 -4.06 -9.39 5.13
C THR A 16 -3.14 -9.53 3.93
N SER A 17 -2.50 -10.69 3.78
CA SER A 17 -1.63 -11.07 2.66
C SER A 17 -2.35 -12.01 1.67
N SER A 18 -3.67 -11.90 1.61
CA SER A 18 -4.48 -12.60 0.61
C SER A 18 -4.48 -11.85 -0.73
N GLU A 19 -4.59 -12.58 -1.83
CA GLU A 19 -4.58 -12.02 -3.20
C GLU A 19 -5.51 -10.82 -3.45
N PRO A 20 -6.77 -10.79 -2.96
CA PRO A 20 -7.63 -9.61 -3.11
C PRO A 20 -7.05 -8.35 -2.46
N VAL A 21 -6.30 -8.51 -1.35
CA VAL A 21 -5.68 -7.41 -0.61
C VAL A 21 -4.43 -6.93 -1.34
N ARG A 22 -3.53 -7.85 -1.73
CA ARG A 22 -2.32 -7.54 -2.53
C ARG A 22 -2.67 -6.75 -3.80
N ARG A 23 -3.67 -7.23 -4.56
CA ARG A 23 -4.17 -6.55 -5.76
C ARG A 23 -4.77 -5.19 -5.44
N LYS A 24 -5.64 -5.09 -4.42
CA LYS A 24 -6.22 -3.81 -4.00
C LYS A 24 -5.13 -2.77 -3.69
N PHE A 25 -4.08 -3.15 -2.97
CA PHE A 25 -2.97 -2.25 -2.68
C PHE A 25 -2.18 -1.85 -3.95
N LEU A 26 -1.81 -2.81 -4.79
CA LEU A 26 -1.08 -2.55 -6.04
C LEU A 26 -1.87 -1.65 -7.00
N ASP A 27 -3.16 -1.91 -7.14
CA ASP A 27 -4.08 -1.14 -7.99
C ASP A 27 -4.30 0.27 -7.45
N LEU A 28 -4.50 0.43 -6.14
CA LEU A 28 -4.61 1.76 -5.53
C LEU A 28 -3.31 2.55 -5.70
N SER A 29 -2.15 2.00 -5.35
CA SER A 29 -0.86 2.67 -5.57
C SER A 29 -0.65 3.13 -7.01
N ASN A 30 -0.86 2.24 -7.98
CA ASN A 30 -0.71 2.58 -9.40
C ASN A 30 -1.77 3.59 -9.89
N LYS A 31 -3.01 3.52 -9.38
CA LYS A 31 -4.07 4.49 -9.66
C LYS A 31 -3.70 5.89 -9.16
N TYR A 32 -3.23 6.02 -7.91
CA TYR A 32 -2.83 7.33 -7.37
C TYR A 32 -1.56 7.87 -8.01
N ARG A 33 -0.55 7.03 -8.28
CA ARG A 33 0.65 7.43 -9.06
C ARG A 33 0.28 7.99 -10.43
N SER A 34 -0.65 7.33 -11.13
CA SER A 34 -1.17 7.80 -12.42
C SER A 34 -1.91 9.14 -12.30
N GLN A 35 -2.75 9.34 -11.28
CA GLN A 35 -3.44 10.62 -11.06
C GLN A 35 -2.48 11.76 -10.71
N VAL A 36 -1.47 11.51 -9.87
CA VAL A 36 -0.41 12.49 -9.55
C VAL A 36 0.35 12.88 -10.82
N ALA A 37 0.80 11.90 -11.61
CA ALA A 37 1.56 12.11 -12.84
C ALA A 37 0.77 12.85 -13.94
N GLN A 38 -0.56 12.76 -13.91
CA GLN A 38 -1.47 13.47 -14.83
C GLN A 38 -1.93 14.84 -14.29
N GLY A 39 -1.36 15.34 -13.19
CA GLY A 39 -1.75 16.63 -12.60
C GLY A 39 -3.15 16.67 -12.00
N LYS A 40 -3.78 15.52 -11.72
CA LYS A 40 -5.20 15.40 -11.32
C LYS A 40 -5.45 15.45 -9.81
N ILE A 41 -4.39 15.52 -9.00
CA ILE A 41 -4.47 15.55 -7.55
C ILE A 41 -4.31 16.98 -7.04
N ARG A 42 -5.17 17.40 -6.11
CA ARG A 42 -4.99 18.66 -5.36
C ARG A 42 -4.12 18.41 -4.13
N MET A 43 -3.03 19.16 -4.01
CA MET A 43 -2.11 19.12 -2.87
C MET A 43 -2.65 19.92 -1.68
N GLY A 44 -2.08 19.71 -0.48
CA GLY A 44 -2.48 20.41 0.75
C GLY A 44 -2.38 21.95 0.67
N ASN A 45 -1.46 22.46 -0.15
CA ASN A 45 -1.34 23.91 -0.45
C ASN A 45 -2.40 24.44 -1.43
N GLY A 46 -3.39 23.63 -1.80
CA GLY A 46 -4.50 24.00 -2.67
C GLY A 46 -4.19 23.99 -4.17
N ARG A 47 -2.93 23.81 -4.59
CA ARG A 47 -2.52 23.70 -6.01
C ARG A 47 -2.70 22.27 -6.53
N MET A 48 -2.77 22.10 -7.84
CA MET A 48 -2.71 20.78 -8.49
C MET A 48 -1.27 20.26 -8.53
N THR A 49 -1.09 18.93 -8.53
CA THR A 49 0.22 18.31 -8.78
C THR A 49 0.76 18.71 -10.16
N PRO A 50 2.08 18.85 -10.33
CA PRO A 50 2.67 18.98 -11.66
C PRO A 50 2.53 17.66 -12.43
N GLU A 51 2.48 17.73 -13.76
CA GLU A 51 2.58 16.54 -14.60
C GLU A 51 3.99 15.93 -14.52
N ALA A 52 4.07 14.60 -14.53
CA ALA A 52 5.34 13.86 -14.44
C ALA A 52 5.57 13.07 -15.73
N ALA A 53 6.62 13.42 -16.47
CA ALA A 53 6.91 12.83 -17.79
C ALA A 53 7.20 11.32 -17.78
N SER A 54 7.67 10.76 -16.66
CA SER A 54 7.98 9.33 -16.52
C SER A 54 7.76 8.84 -15.09
N MET A 55 6.50 8.61 -14.72
CA MET A 55 6.14 8.00 -13.44
C MET A 55 6.02 6.47 -13.60
N THR A 56 7.03 5.72 -13.15
CA THR A 56 7.08 4.26 -13.30
C THR A 56 5.88 3.57 -12.64
N ARG A 57 5.32 2.56 -13.32
CA ARG A 57 4.33 1.65 -12.73
C ARG A 57 5.02 0.74 -11.71
N LEU A 58 4.39 0.53 -10.57
CA LEU A 58 4.86 -0.41 -9.55
C LEU A 58 4.41 -1.83 -9.88
N GLU A 59 5.27 -2.80 -9.58
CA GLU A 59 4.98 -4.22 -9.56
C GLU A 59 4.92 -4.70 -8.09
N TYR A 60 4.42 -5.91 -7.86
CA TYR A 60 4.33 -6.45 -6.50
C TYR A 60 5.62 -7.21 -6.14
N SER A 61 6.21 -6.94 -4.98
CA SER A 61 7.38 -7.66 -4.47
C SER A 61 7.05 -8.42 -3.19
N CYS A 62 7.27 -9.74 -3.21
CA CYS A 62 7.09 -10.59 -2.04
C CYS A 62 8.14 -10.34 -0.96
N GLU A 63 9.33 -9.85 -1.33
CA GLU A 63 10.37 -9.43 -0.38
C GLU A 63 9.93 -8.17 0.37
N MET A 64 9.31 -7.21 -0.36
CA MET A 64 8.70 -6.04 0.26
C MET A 64 7.51 -6.43 1.14
N GLU A 65 6.64 -7.36 0.72
CA GLU A 65 5.58 -7.91 1.58
C GLU A 65 6.15 -8.57 2.85
N THR A 66 7.28 -9.30 2.74
CA THR A 66 7.95 -9.96 3.88
C THR A 66 8.45 -8.94 4.90
N SER A 67 9.16 -7.90 4.44
CA SER A 67 9.61 -6.78 5.29
C SER A 67 8.41 -6.11 5.96
N ALA A 68 7.36 -5.86 5.19
CA ALA A 68 6.16 -5.20 5.63
C ALA A 68 5.38 -6.00 6.70
N ASN A 69 5.23 -7.32 6.52
CA ASN A 69 4.59 -8.20 7.49
C ASN A 69 5.36 -8.22 8.84
N ARG A 70 6.69 -8.30 8.79
CA ARG A 70 7.56 -8.29 9.98
C ARG A 70 7.33 -7.06 10.88
N ILE A 71 7.17 -5.88 10.29
CA ILE A 71 6.98 -4.63 11.03
C ILE A 71 5.54 -4.46 11.50
N ALA A 72 4.56 -4.87 10.69
CA ALA A 72 3.15 -4.89 11.09
C ALA A 72 2.91 -5.73 12.35
N TYR A 73 3.60 -6.86 12.47
CA TYR A 73 3.47 -7.75 13.63
C TYR A 73 3.83 -7.06 14.96
N LEU A 74 4.74 -6.07 14.93
CA LEU A 74 5.15 -5.32 16.12
C LEU A 74 4.08 -4.34 16.63
N CYS A 75 3.13 -3.93 15.78
CA CYS A 75 2.08 -2.96 16.10
C CYS A 75 2.59 -1.62 16.66
N ASN A 76 3.81 -1.21 16.29
CA ASN A 76 4.44 0.05 16.70
C ASN A 76 4.53 1.03 15.54
N ASP A 77 4.49 2.33 15.82
CA ASP A 77 4.69 3.38 14.80
C ASP A 77 6.15 3.83 14.72
N SER A 78 7.02 2.88 14.37
CA SER A 78 8.43 3.11 14.12
C SER A 78 8.80 2.52 12.78
N ASP A 79 9.51 3.29 11.96
CA ASP A 79 10.21 2.74 10.79
C ASP A 79 11.13 1.59 11.20
N SER A 80 11.26 0.60 10.33
CA SER A 80 12.37 -0.34 10.44
C SER A 80 13.68 0.28 9.98
N ASN A 81 14.79 -0.24 10.53
CA ASN A 81 16.13 0.05 10.02
C ASN A 81 16.49 -0.83 8.81
N THR A 82 15.51 -1.18 7.96
CA THR A 82 15.76 -2.01 6.77
C THR A 82 16.32 -1.12 5.66
N GLN A 83 17.56 -1.41 5.26
CA GLN A 83 18.24 -0.68 4.19
C GLN A 83 17.43 -0.72 2.88
N ASP A 84 17.40 0.40 2.17
CA ASP A 84 16.74 0.59 0.87
C ASP A 84 15.21 0.35 0.83
N VAL A 85 14.54 0.30 1.99
CA VAL A 85 13.07 0.20 2.10
C VAL A 85 12.48 1.54 2.58
N VAL A 86 11.42 2.01 1.93
CA VAL A 86 10.64 3.19 2.37
C VAL A 86 9.27 2.74 2.86
N GLU A 87 8.96 3.03 4.13
CA GLU A 87 7.79 2.48 4.81
C GLU A 87 6.60 3.46 4.82
N ILE A 88 5.48 3.08 4.16
CA ILE A 88 4.23 3.88 4.15
C ILE A 88 3.11 3.20 4.94
N ARG A 89 2.28 4.03 5.56
CA ARG A 89 1.82 3.84 6.91
C ARG A 89 0.31 4.15 7.09
N LYS A 90 -0.40 3.37 7.93
CA LYS A 90 -1.68 3.71 8.62
C LYS A 90 -2.01 2.78 9.83
N ILE A 91 -2.18 3.27 11.08
CA ILE A 91 -2.68 2.49 12.25
C ILE A 91 -4.21 2.53 12.27
N LEU A 92 -4.86 1.35 12.22
CA LEU A 92 -6.30 1.27 12.40
C LEU A 92 -6.68 0.72 13.77
N ARG A 93 -7.39 1.54 14.56
CA ARG A 93 -7.94 1.14 15.87
C ARG A 93 -9.04 0.07 15.77
N ASN A 94 -9.73 -0.02 14.63
CA ASN A 94 -10.75 -1.02 14.40
C ASN A 94 -10.13 -2.34 13.91
N ARG A 95 -10.03 -3.33 14.81
CA ARG A 95 -9.47 -4.67 14.52
C ARG A 95 -10.39 -5.59 13.72
N THR A 96 -11.68 -5.25 13.54
CA THR A 96 -12.63 -6.06 12.76
C THR A 96 -12.82 -5.57 11.32
N ILE A 97 -12.03 -4.57 10.89
CA ILE A 97 -12.09 -4.07 9.52
C ILE A 97 -11.64 -5.13 8.51
N ASN A 98 -12.38 -5.24 7.40
CA ASN A 98 -11.97 -6.07 6.27
C ASN A 98 -10.64 -5.54 5.69
N PRO A 99 -9.58 -6.35 5.52
CA PRO A 99 -8.29 -5.89 5.01
C PRO A 99 -8.33 -5.16 3.67
N VAL A 100 -9.29 -5.48 2.79
CA VAL A 100 -9.51 -4.77 1.51
C VAL A 100 -10.05 -3.35 1.73
N ALA A 101 -10.97 -3.17 2.69
CA ALA A 101 -11.46 -1.85 3.09
C ALA A 101 -10.39 -1.07 3.88
N ALA A 102 -9.53 -1.78 4.62
CA ALA A 102 -8.38 -1.23 5.32
C ALA A 102 -7.34 -0.66 4.34
N ALA A 103 -7.11 -1.36 3.22
CA ALA A 103 -6.33 -0.83 2.10
C ALA A 103 -6.94 0.46 1.55
N GLU A 104 -8.27 0.52 1.33
CA GLU A 104 -8.93 1.75 0.88
C GLU A 104 -8.79 2.90 1.88
N GLN A 105 -8.89 2.65 3.19
CA GLN A 105 -8.62 3.65 4.23
C GLN A 105 -7.16 4.17 4.21
N LYS A 106 -6.18 3.36 3.77
CA LYS A 106 -4.79 3.84 3.55
C LYS A 106 -4.75 5.06 2.63
N TYR A 107 -5.48 5.02 1.52
CA TYR A 107 -5.49 6.06 0.48
C TYR A 107 -6.70 7.02 0.52
N ALA A 108 -7.67 6.81 1.42
CA ALA A 108 -8.88 7.65 1.52
C ALA A 108 -8.61 9.11 1.91
N VAL A 109 -7.47 9.36 2.57
CA VAL A 109 -6.80 10.65 2.66
C VAL A 109 -5.49 10.45 1.90
N ILE A 110 -5.04 11.43 1.11
CA ILE A 110 -3.70 11.46 0.51
C ILE A 110 -2.77 12.02 1.61
N PRO A 111 -2.08 11.19 2.41
CA PRO A 111 -1.76 11.59 3.77
C PRO A 111 -0.26 11.65 4.07
N GLU A 112 0.06 12.51 5.02
CA GLU A 112 1.18 12.32 5.92
C GLU A 112 0.88 11.09 6.84
N GLN A 113 1.37 9.91 6.43
CA GLN A 113 1.99 8.79 7.23
C GLN A 113 1.21 8.05 8.40
N GLU A 114 1.96 7.27 9.23
CA GLU A 114 1.70 6.54 10.55
C GLU A 114 1.07 5.10 10.69
N ILE A 115 1.83 3.99 10.99
CA ILE A 115 1.49 2.55 10.64
C ILE A 115 1.12 1.51 11.71
N CYS A 116 0.08 0.71 11.40
CA CYS A 116 -0.05 -0.75 11.61
C CYS A 116 -1.49 -1.26 11.33
N LEU A 117 -1.60 -2.17 10.35
CA LEU A 117 -2.56 -3.27 10.26
C LEU A 117 -1.72 -4.55 10.21
N GLN A 118 -2.28 -5.74 10.46
CA GLN A 118 -1.53 -7.02 10.57
C GLN A 118 -0.89 -7.55 9.25
N GLY A 119 -0.66 -6.65 8.29
CA GLY A 119 0.19 -6.82 7.13
C GLY A 119 0.47 -5.41 6.61
N SER A 120 1.68 -4.90 6.83
CA SER A 120 2.05 -3.63 6.22
C SER A 120 2.14 -3.86 4.72
N VAL A 121 2.07 -2.78 3.95
CA VAL A 121 2.29 -2.86 2.50
C VAL A 121 3.28 -1.80 2.07
N PHE A 122 4.44 -2.29 1.65
CA PHE A 122 5.53 -1.56 1.03
C PHE A 122 5.56 -1.87 -0.48
N PHE A 123 6.24 -1.00 -1.22
CA PHE A 123 6.40 -1.05 -2.67
C PHE A 123 7.85 -0.67 -3.01
#